data_AF-A0AAD9EJW8-F1
#
_entry.id   AF-A0AAD9EJW8-F1
#
_cell.length_a   1.000
_cell.length_b   1.000
_cell.length_c   1.000
_cell.angle_alpha   90.00
_cell.angle_beta   90.00
_cell.angle_gamma   90.00
#
_symmetry.space_group_name_H-M   'P 1'
#
loop_
_entity.id
_entity.type
_entity.pdbx_description
1 polymer ?
#
loop_
_entity_poly.entity_id
_entity_poly.type
_entity_poly.pdbx_seq_one_letter_code
_entity_poly.pdbx_strand_id
1 'polypeptide(L)'
;MSILRGMLRMQRVTKNDNQLLSKADLVQGHEIDWLAVEISQRESLDEQSTSKEGHTNFTETRPLSSWDTESAISTPQSYQNLMNLRVCLTSMTDRFPPHASLTRSKHSQVPWGIESSKVHEKAAELAVALEQVANILCKGNRKRVISLYLPGSQLCRPPGITNGGSQIDNGFKVNLRQQNDQYPSRWSIDRVEIEAALGLALWCLIFDRRLLYCEVNSRLESTRAEDVRKNRIISAGLDPHKMYGELELACWRGMLNIRQWVVFPEHDESERMTLPLDADLDSYSLGSLWQVYQPRAASDSPLKHLRERGWIETMGQNVAIAELQVSEIFLERLCGWSCVLRAQQNIQWTKQSLSKKALGHPNELAKTMCVQFRATNSSLLEICVQELFGAFLASLQMEGGHQDNCAPVQTTFDVRQLEKRAQTINAISQIFSGSGLGSDADAIYCILPALENRQIGDLDQGISIVSSTCDSLLKRSESTEALTIAETAILALRDPETKEQEQSLARALSVLSKIQRFEMRNDRGPRIRTHYKSKHPLSGHPCIPATQK
;
A
#
# COMPACT_ATOMS: atom_id res chain seq x y z
N MET A 1 -0.87 7.15 -31.13
CA MET A 1 0.47 6.52 -30.97
C MET A 1 1.33 6.45 -32.21
N SER A 2 0.87 6.05 -33.41
CA SER A 2 1.74 6.10 -34.61
C SER A 2 2.24 7.51 -34.93
N ILE A 3 1.46 8.55 -34.62
CA ILE A 3 1.88 9.96 -34.69
C ILE A 3 2.86 10.29 -33.56
N LEU A 4 2.59 9.94 -32.29
CA LEU A 4 3.52 10.15 -31.17
C LEU A 4 4.84 9.40 -31.36
N ARG A 5 4.82 8.09 -31.66
CA ARG A 5 5.98 7.31 -32.10
C ARG A 5 6.60 7.90 -33.36
N GLY A 6 5.80 8.45 -34.27
CA GLY A 6 6.26 9.20 -35.44
C GLY A 6 7.03 10.46 -35.05
N MET A 7 6.53 11.25 -34.11
CA MET A 7 7.13 12.47 -33.57
C MET A 7 8.39 12.18 -32.76
N LEU A 8 8.35 11.16 -31.89
CA LEU A 8 9.51 10.61 -31.20
C LEU A 8 10.57 10.08 -32.19
N ARG A 9 10.14 9.47 -33.30
CA ARG A 9 11.02 9.06 -34.41
C ARG A 9 11.35 10.22 -35.37
N MET A 10 10.72 11.39 -35.28
CA MET A 10 10.95 12.55 -36.15
C MET A 10 11.83 13.61 -35.48
N GLN A 11 12.11 13.52 -34.17
CA GLN A 11 13.33 14.10 -33.56
C GLN A 11 14.63 13.43 -34.06
N ARG A 12 14.62 12.89 -35.28
CA ARG A 12 15.78 12.41 -36.04
C ARG A 12 16.29 13.57 -36.90
N VAL A 13 17.06 14.49 -36.32
CA VAL A 13 17.91 15.35 -37.16
C VAL A 13 19.26 14.66 -37.39
N THR A 14 19.73 13.79 -36.48
CA THR A 14 20.86 12.89 -36.73
C THR A 14 20.68 11.47 -36.14
N LYS A 15 21.47 10.49 -36.63
CA LYS A 15 21.46 9.08 -36.15
C LYS A 15 21.82 8.95 -34.66
N ASN A 16 22.50 9.95 -34.10
CA ASN A 16 22.95 9.98 -32.71
C ASN A 16 21.91 10.63 -31.77
N ASP A 17 20.86 11.28 -32.30
CA ASP A 17 19.86 12.00 -31.49
C ASP A 17 18.68 11.12 -31.06
N ASN A 18 18.66 9.84 -31.45
CA ASN A 18 17.60 8.93 -31.07
C ASN A 18 17.79 8.45 -29.62
N GLN A 19 17.25 9.20 -28.67
CA GLN A 19 17.26 8.87 -27.24
C GLN A 19 16.63 7.50 -26.92
N LEU A 20 15.71 7.02 -27.77
CA LEU A 20 15.10 5.70 -27.62
C LEU A 20 15.99 4.56 -28.10
N LEU A 21 17.13 4.82 -28.76
CA LEU A 21 17.97 3.76 -29.30
C LEU A 21 18.51 2.83 -28.22
N SER A 22 18.83 3.35 -27.03
CA SER A 22 19.25 2.53 -25.89
C SER A 22 18.11 2.16 -24.95
N LYS A 23 16.93 2.77 -25.06
CA LYS A 23 15.83 2.60 -24.09
C LYS A 23 14.55 1.99 -24.67
N ALA A 24 14.63 1.46 -25.90
CA ALA A 24 13.46 1.01 -26.62
C ALA A 24 12.67 -0.04 -25.83
N ASP A 25 13.37 -0.99 -25.20
CA ASP A 25 12.76 -2.10 -24.46
C ASP A 25 12.20 -1.60 -23.12
N LEU A 26 12.92 -0.70 -22.44
CA LEU A 26 12.47 -0.07 -21.19
C LEU A 26 11.20 0.76 -21.35
N VAL A 27 11.07 1.50 -22.46
CA VAL A 27 9.98 2.45 -22.72
C VAL A 27 8.79 1.77 -23.42
N GLN A 28 8.96 0.54 -23.90
CA GLN A 28 7.89 -0.19 -24.57
C GLN A 28 6.70 -0.41 -23.63
N GLY A 29 5.51 0.02 -24.03
CA GLY A 29 4.29 -0.08 -23.21
C GLY A 29 4.06 1.11 -22.27
N HIS A 30 5.09 1.93 -22.03
CA HIS A 30 5.10 3.08 -21.13
C HIS A 30 5.51 4.38 -21.83
N GLU A 31 5.35 4.44 -23.16
CA GLU A 31 5.86 5.56 -23.97
C GLU A 31 5.25 6.90 -23.56
N ILE A 32 3.99 6.90 -23.11
CA ILE A 32 3.28 8.12 -22.73
C ILE A 32 3.79 8.63 -21.37
N ASP A 33 4.05 7.72 -20.43
CA ASP A 33 4.57 8.04 -19.10
C ASP A 33 6.00 8.59 -19.22
N TRP A 34 6.86 7.91 -19.97
CA TRP A 34 8.21 8.38 -20.27
C TRP A 34 8.19 9.75 -20.94
N LEU A 35 7.36 9.95 -21.96
CA LEU A 35 7.28 11.23 -22.67
C LEU A 35 6.80 12.38 -21.76
N ALA A 36 5.84 12.13 -20.88
CA ALA A 36 5.39 13.13 -19.92
C ALA A 36 6.54 13.59 -19.01
N VAL A 37 7.32 12.63 -18.49
CA VAL A 37 8.51 12.90 -17.68
C VAL A 37 9.56 13.69 -18.46
N GLU A 38 9.90 13.28 -19.68
CA GLU A 38 10.86 13.98 -20.55
C GLU A 38 10.46 15.44 -20.82
N ILE A 39 9.20 15.69 -21.18
CA ILE A 39 8.73 17.06 -21.45
C ILE A 39 8.83 17.90 -20.18
N SER A 40 8.34 17.37 -19.05
CA SER A 40 8.38 18.08 -17.76
C SER A 40 9.79 18.46 -17.33
N GLN A 41 10.78 17.60 -17.61
CA GLN A 41 12.18 17.84 -17.26
C GLN A 41 12.82 18.91 -18.15
N ARG A 42 12.43 18.99 -19.42
CA ARG A 42 12.92 20.04 -20.34
C ARG A 42 12.38 21.41 -19.95
N GLU A 43 11.09 21.50 -19.62
CA GLU A 43 10.47 22.75 -19.16
C GLU A 43 11.18 23.32 -17.92
N SER A 44 11.55 22.46 -16.96
CA SER A 44 12.25 22.93 -15.75
C SER A 44 13.70 23.37 -15.98
N LEU A 45 14.36 22.89 -17.04
CA LEU A 45 15.70 23.35 -17.42
C LEU A 45 15.66 24.73 -18.10
N ASP A 46 14.64 24.99 -18.92
CA ASP A 46 14.45 26.27 -19.59
C ASP A 46 14.09 27.41 -18.61
N GLU A 47 13.30 27.10 -17.58
CA GLU A 47 13.02 28.06 -16.49
C GLU A 47 14.28 28.44 -15.68
N GLN A 48 15.21 27.49 -15.50
CA GLN A 48 16.47 27.76 -14.79
C GLN A 48 17.46 28.59 -15.61
N SER A 49 17.47 28.43 -16.94
CA SER A 49 18.38 29.17 -17.82
C SER A 49 17.96 30.64 -17.97
N THR A 50 16.66 30.90 -18.12
CA THR A 50 16.10 32.27 -18.25
C THR A 50 16.26 33.13 -16.99
N SER A 51 16.35 32.51 -15.81
CA SER A 51 16.59 33.21 -14.54
C SER A 51 18.02 33.76 -14.37
N LYS A 52 18.99 33.29 -15.18
CA LYS A 52 20.41 33.65 -15.04
C LYS A 52 20.95 34.56 -16.15
N GLU A 53 20.13 35.04 -17.07
CA GLU A 53 20.58 35.90 -18.17
C GLU A 53 20.89 37.34 -17.74
N GLY A 54 22.13 37.51 -17.26
CA GLY A 54 22.87 38.76 -17.26
C GLY A 54 24.14 38.73 -18.13
N HIS A 55 24.63 37.57 -18.61
CA HIS A 55 25.84 37.50 -19.44
C HIS A 55 25.74 36.44 -20.55
N THR A 56 25.62 36.93 -21.77
CA THR A 56 25.55 36.18 -23.03
C THR A 56 26.90 35.57 -23.38
N ASN A 57 27.01 34.24 -23.33
CA ASN A 57 27.93 33.47 -24.18
C ASN A 57 27.26 32.14 -24.48
N PHE A 58 26.72 32.03 -25.69
CA PHE A 58 25.98 30.88 -26.20
C PHE A 58 26.97 29.76 -26.57
N THR A 59 27.35 28.92 -25.60
CA THR A 59 28.11 27.69 -25.88
C THR A 59 27.18 26.53 -26.20
N GLU A 60 27.49 25.86 -27.30
CA GLU A 60 26.87 24.67 -27.88
C GLU A 60 26.41 23.66 -26.80
N THR A 61 25.11 23.34 -26.81
CA THR A 61 24.46 22.37 -25.93
C THR A 61 25.09 20.99 -26.11
N ARG A 62 25.89 20.56 -25.12
CA ARG A 62 26.33 19.16 -25.03
C ARG A 62 25.10 18.24 -25.00
N PRO A 63 25.11 17.10 -25.72
CA PRO A 63 24.05 16.12 -25.59
C PRO A 63 24.00 15.63 -24.14
N LEU A 64 22.86 15.83 -23.47
CA LEU A 64 22.55 15.31 -22.14
C LEU A 64 22.58 13.78 -22.20
N SER A 65 23.77 13.19 -22.02
CA SER A 65 23.94 11.74 -21.92
C SER A 65 24.04 11.25 -20.47
N SER A 66 24.09 12.15 -19.48
CA SER A 66 24.02 11.75 -18.07
C SER A 66 22.72 12.29 -17.46
N TRP A 67 21.93 11.35 -16.95
CA TRP A 67 20.67 11.59 -16.27
C TRP A 67 20.89 12.06 -14.82
N ASP A 68 22.03 12.69 -14.51
CA ASP A 68 22.34 13.23 -13.17
C ASP A 68 21.47 14.46 -12.82
N THR A 69 20.51 14.82 -13.69
CA THR A 69 19.43 15.81 -13.50
C THR A 69 18.33 15.34 -12.54
N GLU A 70 18.68 14.60 -11.49
CA GLU A 70 17.78 14.25 -10.39
C GLU A 70 17.20 15.52 -9.73
N SER A 71 17.92 16.64 -9.75
CA SER A 71 17.49 17.92 -9.18
C SER A 71 16.31 18.62 -9.89
N ALA A 72 15.94 18.21 -11.11
CA ALA A 72 15.05 18.99 -11.98
C ALA A 72 13.54 18.85 -11.68
N ILE A 73 13.09 17.79 -10.99
CA ILE A 73 11.67 17.58 -10.59
C ILE A 73 11.47 17.86 -9.09
N SER A 74 12.23 18.81 -8.54
CA SER A 74 12.21 19.06 -7.10
C SER A 74 11.11 20.03 -6.66
N THR A 75 10.41 20.70 -7.59
CA THR A 75 9.43 21.74 -7.22
C THR A 75 7.99 21.20 -7.18
N PRO A 76 7.13 21.77 -6.30
CA PRO A 76 5.67 21.54 -6.29
C PRO A 76 5.03 21.53 -7.68
N GLN A 77 5.35 22.58 -8.42
CA GLN A 77 4.73 22.90 -9.68
C GLN A 77 5.11 21.88 -10.73
N SER A 78 6.32 21.31 -10.62
CA SER A 78 6.80 20.26 -11.52
C SER A 78 5.91 19.00 -11.48
N TYR A 79 5.44 18.56 -10.31
CA TYR A 79 4.58 17.38 -10.22
C TYR A 79 3.20 17.61 -10.81
N GLN A 80 2.58 18.76 -10.53
CA GLN A 80 1.28 19.10 -11.13
C GLN A 80 1.40 19.32 -12.64
N ASN A 81 2.49 19.92 -13.12
CA ASN A 81 2.77 20.07 -14.55
C ASN A 81 2.96 18.71 -15.21
N LEU A 82 3.75 17.81 -14.61
CA LEU A 82 3.91 16.43 -15.07
C LEU A 82 2.56 15.71 -15.17
N MET A 83 1.70 15.87 -14.17
CA MET A 83 0.35 15.33 -14.19
C MET A 83 -0.49 15.88 -15.33
N ASN A 84 -0.52 17.20 -15.47
CA ASN A 84 -1.30 17.88 -16.50
C ASN A 84 -0.83 17.47 -17.91
N LEU A 85 0.48 17.35 -18.10
CA LEU A 85 1.08 16.83 -19.33
C LEU A 85 0.64 15.40 -19.58
N ARG A 86 0.68 14.53 -18.56
CA ARG A 86 0.25 13.14 -18.72
C ARG A 86 -1.24 13.03 -19.04
N VAL A 87 -2.11 13.77 -18.35
CA VAL A 87 -3.56 13.85 -18.62
C VAL A 87 -3.83 14.34 -20.03
N CYS A 88 -3.10 15.36 -20.48
CA CYS A 88 -3.19 15.88 -21.85
C CYS A 88 -2.82 14.81 -22.88
N LEU A 89 -1.71 14.10 -22.68
CA LEU A 89 -1.27 13.03 -23.56
C LEU A 89 -2.26 11.85 -23.58
N THR A 90 -2.80 11.45 -22.43
CA THR A 90 -3.87 10.43 -22.36
C THR A 90 -5.10 10.84 -23.14
N SER A 91 -5.54 12.09 -22.97
CA SER A 91 -6.71 12.65 -23.67
C SER A 91 -6.53 12.66 -25.18
N MET A 92 -5.29 12.88 -25.64
CA MET A 92 -4.96 12.79 -27.07
C MET A 92 -5.02 11.36 -27.59
N THR A 93 -4.69 10.36 -26.77
CA THR A 93 -4.73 8.95 -27.19
C THR A 93 -6.12 8.32 -27.12
N ASP A 94 -6.94 8.72 -26.14
CA ASP A 94 -8.29 8.16 -25.92
C ASP A 94 -9.31 8.61 -26.99
N ARG A 95 -9.11 9.80 -27.58
CA ARG A 95 -9.95 10.34 -28.66
C ARG A 95 -9.83 9.62 -30.00
N PHE A 96 -9.02 8.56 -30.09
CA PHE A 96 -8.99 7.67 -31.24
C PHE A 96 -9.82 6.43 -30.91
N PRO A 97 -11.16 6.46 -31.10
CA PRO A 97 -11.97 5.27 -30.88
C PRO A 97 -11.37 4.11 -31.69
N PRO A 98 -11.31 2.89 -31.12
CA PRO A 98 -10.66 1.75 -31.76
C PRO A 98 -11.17 1.44 -33.18
N HIS A 99 -12.34 1.98 -33.55
CA HIS A 99 -12.93 1.79 -34.86
C HIS A 99 -13.68 3.03 -35.36
N ALA A 100 -12.96 3.92 -36.06
CA ALA A 100 -13.54 4.63 -37.20
C ALA A 100 -12.95 4.02 -38.49
N SER A 101 -13.45 2.82 -38.86
CA SER A 101 -13.65 2.35 -40.23
C SER A 101 -12.55 2.52 -41.31
N LEU A 102 -11.27 2.69 -40.96
CA LEU A 102 -10.18 2.48 -41.91
C LEU A 102 -9.99 0.97 -42.12
N THR A 103 -10.45 0.53 -43.28
CA THR A 103 -10.46 -0.84 -43.77
C THR A 103 -9.24 -1.65 -43.33
N ARG A 104 -9.54 -2.66 -42.52
CA ARG A 104 -8.76 -3.80 -42.04
C ARG A 104 -7.75 -4.33 -43.08
N SER A 105 -6.59 -3.69 -43.21
CA SER A 105 -5.45 -4.29 -43.91
C SER A 105 -4.87 -5.38 -43.00
N LYS A 106 -4.78 -6.61 -43.51
CA LYS A 106 -4.45 -7.82 -42.73
C LYS A 106 -3.00 -7.86 -42.19
N HIS A 107 -2.18 -6.84 -42.41
CA HIS A 107 -0.72 -7.01 -42.31
C HIS A 107 0.09 -5.99 -41.51
N SER A 108 -0.48 -5.01 -40.79
CA SER A 108 0.41 -4.08 -40.07
C SER A 108 -0.09 -3.38 -38.81
N GLN A 109 -1.27 -3.72 -38.29
CA GLN A 109 -1.68 -3.17 -37.00
C GLN A 109 -1.41 -4.21 -35.91
N VAL A 110 -0.22 -4.11 -35.32
CA VAL A 110 0.04 -4.69 -34.00
C VAL A 110 -1.04 -4.09 -33.08
N PRO A 111 -1.97 -4.90 -32.54
CA PRO A 111 -2.96 -4.41 -31.59
C PRO A 111 -2.20 -3.71 -30.47
N TRP A 112 -2.78 -2.63 -29.94
CA TRP A 112 -2.24 -1.87 -28.82
C TRP A 112 -1.57 -2.81 -27.82
N GLY A 113 -0.37 -2.43 -27.36
CA GLY A 113 0.36 -3.22 -26.37
C GLY A 113 -0.60 -3.53 -25.24
N ILE A 114 -0.78 -4.83 -24.97
CA ILE A 114 -1.79 -5.38 -24.04
C ILE A 114 -1.74 -4.62 -22.70
N GLU A 115 -0.55 -4.13 -22.31
CA GLU A 115 -0.30 -3.39 -21.07
C GLU A 115 -0.91 -1.98 -21.03
N SER A 116 -0.81 -1.19 -22.11
CA SER A 116 -1.48 0.13 -22.15
C SER A 116 -3.00 0.00 -22.00
N SER A 117 -3.57 -1.07 -22.56
CA SER A 117 -4.98 -1.42 -22.36
C SER A 117 -5.27 -1.83 -20.93
N LYS A 118 -4.34 -2.52 -20.24
CA LYS A 118 -4.49 -2.92 -18.83
C LYS A 118 -4.47 -1.72 -17.89
N VAL A 119 -3.59 -0.72 -18.11
CA VAL A 119 -3.55 0.50 -17.28
C VAL A 119 -4.88 1.25 -17.39
N HIS A 120 -5.42 1.39 -18.60
CA HIS A 120 -6.72 2.03 -18.83
C HIS A 120 -7.88 1.27 -18.15
N GLU A 121 -7.92 -0.06 -18.32
CA GLU A 121 -8.93 -0.93 -17.68
C GLU A 121 -8.87 -0.81 -16.16
N LYS A 122 -7.66 -0.92 -15.57
CA LYS A 122 -7.45 -0.79 -14.13
C LYS A 122 -7.74 0.61 -13.59
N ALA A 123 -7.47 1.66 -14.36
CA ALA A 123 -7.85 3.01 -14.00
C ALA A 123 -9.37 3.20 -13.97
N ALA A 124 -10.10 2.58 -14.91
CA ALA A 124 -11.56 2.60 -14.91
C ALA A 124 -12.14 1.82 -13.73
N GLU A 125 -11.60 0.63 -13.41
CA GLU A 125 -11.97 -0.14 -12.21
C GLU A 125 -11.74 0.67 -10.93
N LEU A 126 -10.56 1.29 -10.79
CA LEU A 126 -10.21 2.11 -9.64
C LEU A 126 -11.12 3.32 -9.50
N ALA A 127 -11.43 4.00 -10.61
CA ALA A 127 -12.37 5.13 -10.63
C ALA A 127 -13.75 4.71 -10.12
N VAL A 128 -14.30 3.60 -10.63
CA VAL A 128 -15.60 3.07 -10.19
C VAL A 128 -15.60 2.73 -8.71
N ALA A 129 -14.55 2.08 -8.21
CA ALA A 129 -14.43 1.76 -6.79
C ALA A 129 -14.41 3.03 -5.93
N LEU A 130 -13.61 4.05 -6.28
CA LEU A 130 -13.54 5.31 -5.55
C LEU A 130 -14.87 6.08 -5.56
N GLU A 131 -15.58 6.11 -6.69
CA GLU A 131 -16.92 6.69 -6.78
C GLU A 131 -17.91 6.01 -5.83
N GLN A 132 -17.90 4.68 -5.78
CA GLN A 132 -18.77 3.90 -4.89
C GLN A 132 -18.41 4.11 -3.41
N VAL A 133 -17.12 4.15 -3.08
CA VAL A 133 -16.64 4.42 -1.72
C VAL A 133 -16.98 5.85 -1.28
N ALA A 134 -16.87 6.84 -2.17
CA ALA A 134 -17.29 8.21 -1.90
C ALA A 134 -18.79 8.31 -1.58
N ASN A 135 -19.63 7.50 -2.23
CA ASN A 135 -21.07 7.44 -1.91
C ASN A 135 -21.33 6.94 -0.47
N ILE A 136 -20.43 6.11 0.09
CA ILE A 136 -20.50 5.63 1.48
C ILE A 136 -19.96 6.69 2.45
N LEU A 137 -18.72 7.14 2.22
CA LEU A 137 -17.99 7.97 3.18
C LEU A 137 -18.44 9.44 3.19
N CYS A 138 -18.89 9.95 2.06
CA CYS A 138 -19.27 11.37 1.91
C CYS A 138 -20.78 11.59 1.96
N LYS A 139 -21.54 10.62 2.48
CA LYS A 139 -22.99 10.75 2.65
C LYS A 139 -23.31 11.93 3.58
N GLY A 140 -23.96 12.95 3.04
CA GLY A 140 -24.31 14.18 3.77
C GLY A 140 -23.24 15.28 3.71
N ASN A 141 -22.13 15.08 2.99
CA ASN A 141 -21.18 16.15 2.72
C ASN A 141 -21.83 17.21 1.82
N ARG A 142 -21.67 18.49 2.18
CA ARG A 142 -22.21 19.63 1.41
C ARG A 142 -21.27 20.10 0.31
N LYS A 143 -20.00 19.68 0.32
CA LYS A 143 -19.04 20.01 -0.74
C LYS A 143 -19.49 19.33 -2.04
N ARG A 144 -19.53 20.09 -3.13
CA ARG A 144 -19.81 19.56 -4.49
C ARG A 144 -18.57 18.95 -5.15
N VAL A 145 -17.39 19.33 -4.67
CA VAL A 145 -16.09 18.86 -5.16
C VAL A 145 -15.25 18.47 -3.95
N ILE A 146 -14.75 17.25 -3.97
CA ILE A 146 -13.76 16.75 -3.02
C ILE A 146 -12.46 16.55 -3.78
N SER A 147 -11.39 17.09 -3.24
CA SER A 147 -10.08 16.97 -3.86
C SER A 147 -9.30 15.87 -3.16
N LEU A 148 -9.06 14.79 -3.89
CA LEU A 148 -8.20 13.70 -3.47
C LEU A 148 -6.75 14.10 -3.70
N TYR A 149 -5.93 13.94 -2.68
CA TYR A 149 -4.53 14.31 -2.69
C TYR A 149 -3.65 13.09 -2.57
N LEU A 150 -2.68 13.00 -3.46
CA LEU A 150 -1.64 11.98 -3.47
C LEU A 150 -0.28 12.67 -3.38
N PRO A 151 0.41 12.60 -2.24
CA PRO A 151 1.69 13.27 -2.06
C PRO A 151 2.66 12.91 -3.20
N GLY A 152 3.26 13.91 -3.85
CA GLY A 152 4.14 13.70 -5.01
C GLY A 152 5.39 12.93 -4.64
N SER A 153 5.82 13.05 -3.37
CA SER A 153 6.84 12.19 -2.76
C SER A 153 6.51 10.71 -2.87
N GLN A 154 5.24 10.30 -2.87
CA GLN A 154 4.87 8.90 -3.01
C GLN A 154 5.08 8.39 -4.42
N LEU A 155 4.81 9.18 -5.46
CA LEU A 155 4.84 8.66 -6.82
C LEU A 155 6.23 8.65 -7.44
N CYS A 156 6.93 9.78 -7.41
CA CYS A 156 8.06 9.96 -8.31
C CYS A 156 9.19 10.79 -7.70
N ARG A 157 9.58 10.49 -6.46
CA ARG A 157 10.84 11.02 -5.91
C ARG A 157 11.99 10.08 -6.30
N PRO A 158 12.98 10.55 -7.08
CA PRO A 158 14.21 9.78 -7.27
C PRO A 158 14.87 9.55 -5.90
N PRO A 159 15.38 8.33 -5.63
CA PRO A 159 16.14 8.08 -4.41
C PRO A 159 17.38 8.99 -4.37
N GLY A 160 17.65 9.65 -3.24
CA GLY A 160 18.90 10.39 -3.01
C GLY A 160 18.80 11.93 -2.91
N ILE A 161 17.64 12.53 -3.14
CA ILE A 161 17.47 13.99 -3.03
C ILE A 161 16.82 14.35 -1.70
N THR A 162 17.58 14.87 -0.73
CA THR A 162 17.07 15.44 0.52
C THR A 162 17.02 16.97 0.42
N ASN A 163 15.87 17.53 0.06
CA ASN A 163 15.67 18.97 0.14
C ASN A 163 15.26 19.32 1.57
N GLY A 164 16.23 19.76 2.38
CA GLY A 164 16.00 20.31 3.70
C GLY A 164 15.35 21.69 3.61
N GLY A 165 14.02 21.76 3.56
CA GLY A 165 13.34 23.05 3.70
C GLY A 165 11.91 23.11 3.18
N SER A 166 10.96 23.13 4.12
CA SER A 166 9.52 23.38 3.97
C SER A 166 8.67 22.23 3.42
N GLN A 167 7.71 21.85 4.28
CA GLN A 167 6.62 20.91 4.09
C GLN A 167 5.63 21.49 3.07
N ILE A 168 5.98 21.48 1.78
CA ILE A 168 5.05 21.97 0.76
C ILE A 168 4.18 20.78 0.30
N ASP A 169 2.86 21.00 0.38
CA ASP A 169 1.75 20.14 -0.09
C ASP A 169 1.81 19.89 -1.61
N ASN A 170 2.88 19.23 -2.04
CA ASN A 170 3.18 18.99 -3.44
C ASN A 170 2.78 17.60 -3.82
N GLY A 171 1.61 17.47 -4.38
CA GLY A 171 1.09 16.19 -4.79
C GLY A 171 0.06 16.32 -5.90
N PHE A 172 -0.29 15.16 -6.42
CA PHE A 172 -1.26 15.02 -7.47
C PHE A 172 -2.64 15.20 -6.88
N LYS A 173 -3.41 16.07 -7.52
CA LYS A 173 -4.78 16.37 -7.12
C LYS A 173 -5.75 15.76 -8.12
N VAL A 174 -6.63 14.88 -7.65
CA VAL A 174 -7.72 14.30 -8.45
C VAL A 174 -9.05 14.78 -7.87
N ASN A 175 -9.97 15.25 -8.71
CA ASN A 175 -11.22 15.83 -8.21
C ASN A 175 -12.40 14.88 -8.33
N LEU A 176 -12.98 14.49 -7.19
CA LEU A 176 -14.30 13.88 -7.10
C LEU A 176 -15.37 14.96 -7.20
N ARG A 177 -16.27 14.84 -8.17
CA ARG A 177 -17.37 15.77 -8.43
C ARG A 177 -18.71 15.08 -8.21
N GLN A 178 -19.60 15.74 -7.48
CA GLN A 178 -20.97 15.28 -7.29
C GLN A 178 -21.76 15.42 -8.61
N GLN A 179 -22.40 14.34 -9.06
CA GLN A 179 -23.19 14.31 -10.28
C GLN A 179 -24.59 14.86 -10.03
N ASN A 180 -24.83 16.09 -10.52
CA ASN A 180 -26.14 16.73 -10.60
C ASN A 180 -26.81 17.00 -9.22
N ASP A 181 -27.57 18.09 -9.13
CA ASP A 181 -28.29 18.46 -7.90
C ASP A 181 -29.42 17.45 -7.57
N GLN A 182 -29.88 16.67 -8.55
CA GLN A 182 -30.94 15.68 -8.37
C GLN A 182 -30.49 14.40 -7.66
N TYR A 183 -29.21 14.03 -7.73
CA TYR A 183 -28.68 12.82 -7.13
C TYR A 183 -27.45 13.13 -6.28
N PRO A 184 -27.62 13.80 -5.12
CA PRO A 184 -26.51 14.25 -4.28
C PRO A 184 -25.66 13.09 -3.73
N SER A 185 -26.11 11.85 -3.85
CA SER A 185 -25.35 10.67 -3.43
C SER A 185 -24.47 10.08 -4.52
N ARG A 186 -24.40 10.65 -5.74
CA ARG A 186 -23.60 10.07 -6.82
C ARG A 186 -22.36 10.91 -7.07
N TRP A 187 -21.19 10.33 -6.80
CA TRP A 187 -19.90 10.93 -7.11
C TRP A 187 -19.39 10.47 -8.48
N SER A 188 -18.54 11.29 -9.09
CA SER A 188 -17.82 10.96 -10.32
C SER A 188 -16.39 11.44 -10.26
N ILE A 189 -15.49 10.67 -10.86
CA ILE A 189 -14.07 10.99 -10.93
C ILE A 189 -13.62 10.96 -12.39
N ASP A 190 -12.69 11.85 -12.76
CA ASP A 190 -12.14 11.84 -14.11
C ASP A 190 -11.22 10.62 -14.27
N ARG A 191 -11.62 9.69 -15.14
CA ARG A 191 -10.86 8.46 -15.42
C ARG A 191 -9.50 8.77 -16.04
N VAL A 192 -9.39 9.85 -16.79
CA VAL A 192 -8.14 10.27 -17.43
C VAL A 192 -7.13 10.74 -16.37
N GLU A 193 -7.60 11.43 -15.33
CA GLU A 193 -6.76 11.79 -14.17
C GLU A 193 -6.29 10.53 -13.43
N ILE A 194 -7.16 9.54 -13.20
CA ILE A 194 -6.75 8.28 -12.56
C ILE A 194 -5.77 7.48 -13.41
N GLU A 195 -5.98 7.39 -14.73
CA GLU A 195 -5.08 6.71 -15.65
C GLU A 195 -3.70 7.38 -15.67
N ALA A 196 -3.66 8.71 -15.68
CA ALA A 196 -2.40 9.46 -15.61
C ALA A 196 -1.65 9.19 -14.30
N ALA A 197 -2.34 9.21 -13.15
CA ALA A 197 -1.73 8.91 -11.85
C ALA A 197 -1.19 7.47 -11.81
N LEU A 198 -1.96 6.51 -12.31
CA LEU A 198 -1.59 5.09 -12.35
C LEU A 198 -0.41 4.82 -13.28
N GLY A 199 -0.40 5.42 -14.47
CA GLY A 199 0.69 5.31 -15.41
C GLY A 199 2.00 5.88 -14.86
N LEU A 200 1.95 7.07 -14.24
CA LEU A 200 3.13 7.67 -13.60
C LEU A 200 3.62 6.83 -12.41
N ALA A 201 2.71 6.33 -11.56
CA ALA A 201 3.06 5.45 -10.45
C ALA A 201 3.79 4.18 -10.94
N LEU A 202 3.23 3.53 -11.97
CA LEU A 202 3.80 2.32 -12.55
C LEU A 202 5.16 2.61 -13.19
N TRP A 203 5.26 3.70 -13.95
CA TRP A 203 6.53 4.13 -14.55
C TRP A 203 7.61 4.36 -13.50
N CYS A 204 7.28 4.99 -12.37
CA CYS A 204 8.23 5.22 -11.30
C CYS A 204 8.68 3.93 -10.58
N LEU A 205 7.92 2.83 -10.68
CA LEU A 205 8.40 1.49 -10.25
C LEU A 205 9.25 0.79 -11.31
N ILE A 206 8.89 0.92 -12.58
CA ILE A 206 9.56 0.25 -13.71
C ILE A 206 10.91 0.89 -13.99
N PHE A 207 10.97 2.23 -13.96
CA PHE A 207 12.15 3.04 -14.17
C PHE A 207 13.00 3.19 -12.88
N ASP A 208 13.15 2.11 -12.13
CA ASP A 208 14.04 2.09 -10.97
C ASP A 208 15.47 1.76 -11.43
N ARG A 209 16.40 2.71 -11.23
CA ARG A 209 17.80 2.55 -11.66
C ARG A 209 18.47 1.31 -11.11
N ARG A 210 18.08 0.83 -9.93
CA ARG A 210 18.63 -0.39 -9.32
C ARG A 210 18.29 -1.66 -10.11
N LEU A 211 17.28 -1.58 -10.97
CA LEU A 211 16.75 -2.70 -11.74
C LEU A 211 17.10 -2.61 -13.23
N LEU A 212 17.71 -1.51 -13.66
CA LEU A 212 18.19 -1.34 -15.01
C LEU A 212 19.42 -2.22 -15.23
N TYR A 213 19.43 -2.93 -16.34
CA TYR A 213 20.57 -3.72 -16.79
C TYR A 213 20.74 -3.58 -18.30
N CYS A 214 21.99 -3.71 -18.76
CA CYS A 214 22.31 -3.83 -20.16
C CYS A 214 22.58 -5.30 -20.45
N GLU A 215 21.91 -5.88 -21.45
CA GLU A 215 22.28 -7.23 -21.89
C GLU A 215 23.68 -7.21 -22.51
N VAL A 216 24.51 -8.21 -22.21
CA VAL A 216 25.94 -8.25 -22.57
C VAL A 216 26.22 -8.02 -24.06
N ASN A 217 25.23 -8.31 -24.93
CA ASN A 217 25.34 -8.15 -26.38
C ASN A 217 24.42 -7.06 -26.96
N SER A 218 23.60 -6.42 -26.13
CA SER A 218 22.65 -5.39 -26.54
C SER A 218 23.06 -4.04 -25.97
N ARG A 219 22.92 -2.98 -26.77
CA ARG A 219 22.97 -1.60 -26.24
C ARG A 219 21.64 -1.16 -25.64
N LEU A 220 20.69 -2.10 -25.52
CA LEU A 220 19.37 -1.85 -24.97
C LEU A 220 19.40 -2.02 -23.45
N GLU A 221 18.94 -0.99 -22.77
CA GLU A 221 18.60 -0.97 -21.36
C GLU A 221 17.24 -1.66 -21.20
N SER A 222 17.23 -2.66 -20.32
CA SER A 222 16.04 -3.39 -19.90
C SER A 222 15.88 -3.27 -18.39
N THR A 223 14.69 -3.58 -17.87
CA THR A 223 14.37 -3.50 -16.44
C THR A 223 13.90 -4.85 -15.91
N ARG A 224 14.33 -5.20 -14.70
CA ARG A 224 13.87 -6.41 -13.98
C ARG A 224 12.73 -6.13 -13.01
N ALA A 225 12.05 -4.99 -13.15
CA ALA A 225 11.08 -4.54 -12.16
C ALA A 225 9.97 -5.57 -11.86
N GLU A 226 9.48 -6.28 -12.87
CA GLU A 226 8.44 -7.30 -12.68
C GLU A 226 8.97 -8.61 -12.08
N ASP A 227 10.26 -8.92 -12.28
CA ASP A 227 10.90 -10.15 -11.79
C ASP A 227 11.32 -10.05 -10.32
N VAL A 228 11.35 -8.84 -9.77
CA VAL A 228 11.69 -8.59 -8.37
C VAL A 228 10.63 -9.19 -7.46
N ARG A 229 11.08 -9.86 -6.40
CA ARG A 229 10.19 -10.35 -5.34
C ARG A 229 9.54 -9.15 -4.65
N LYS A 230 8.22 -9.19 -4.55
CA LYS A 230 7.39 -8.13 -3.98
C LYS A 230 6.87 -8.58 -2.62
N ASN A 231 7.01 -7.73 -1.62
CA ASN A 231 6.47 -7.92 -0.29
C ASN A 231 5.53 -6.77 0.05
N ARG A 232 4.34 -7.06 0.54
CA ARG A 232 3.34 -6.07 0.99
C ARG A 232 3.47 -5.84 2.48
N ILE A 233 3.67 -4.58 2.87
CA ILE A 233 3.61 -4.10 4.24
C ILE A 233 2.16 -4.16 4.70
N ILE A 234 1.94 -4.90 5.77
CA ILE A 234 0.65 -5.13 6.41
C ILE A 234 0.46 -4.15 7.57
N SER A 235 1.54 -3.82 8.27
CA SER A 235 1.53 -2.87 9.38
C SER A 235 2.90 -2.21 9.55
N ALA A 236 2.91 -1.00 10.10
CA ALA A 236 4.12 -0.24 10.40
C ALA A 236 3.96 0.48 11.74
N GLY A 237 5.00 0.50 12.58
CA GLY A 237 4.96 1.13 13.90
C GLY A 237 6.35 1.40 14.46
N LEU A 238 6.46 2.37 15.38
CA LEU A 238 7.75 2.72 16.00
C LEU A 238 8.33 1.62 16.89
N ASP A 239 7.44 0.93 17.60
CA ASP A 239 7.81 -0.02 18.63
C ASP A 239 7.52 -1.43 18.09
N PRO A 240 8.55 -2.27 17.88
CA PRO A 240 8.37 -3.63 17.39
C PRO A 240 7.48 -4.48 18.33
N HIS A 241 7.43 -4.12 19.62
CA HIS A 241 6.62 -4.81 20.63
C HIS A 241 5.20 -4.24 20.75
N LYS A 242 4.96 -3.05 20.19
CA LYS A 242 3.63 -2.43 20.10
C LYS A 242 3.15 -2.33 18.67
N MET A 243 3.53 -3.27 17.81
CA MET A 243 2.85 -3.42 16.52
C MET A 243 1.43 -3.93 16.78
N TYR A 244 0.54 -2.99 17.13
CA TYR A 244 -0.88 -3.19 17.36
C TYR A 244 -1.58 -3.81 16.14
N GLY A 245 -0.92 -3.78 14.98
CA GLY A 245 -1.37 -4.39 13.74
C GLY A 245 -1.92 -5.80 13.95
N GLU A 246 -1.26 -6.69 14.69
CA GLU A 246 -1.77 -8.07 14.84
C GLU A 246 -3.03 -8.17 15.69
N LEU A 247 -3.10 -7.52 16.85
CA LEU A 247 -4.29 -7.51 17.68
C LEU A 247 -5.44 -6.75 17.02
N GLU A 248 -5.13 -5.65 16.34
CA GLU A 248 -6.10 -4.88 15.58
C GLU A 248 -6.62 -5.67 14.38
N LEU A 249 -5.73 -6.25 13.57
CA LEU A 249 -6.08 -7.17 12.49
C LEU A 249 -6.89 -8.35 13.03
N ALA A 250 -6.55 -8.88 14.20
CA ALA A 250 -7.31 -9.92 14.89
C ALA A 250 -8.74 -9.47 15.25
N CYS A 251 -8.89 -8.28 15.83
CA CYS A 251 -10.19 -7.70 16.15
C CYS A 251 -11.01 -7.50 14.86
N TRP A 252 -10.39 -6.93 13.83
CA TRP A 252 -11.01 -6.75 12.53
C TRP A 252 -11.36 -8.09 11.89
N ARG A 253 -10.52 -9.13 11.96
CA ARG A 253 -10.82 -10.48 11.44
C ARG A 253 -12.08 -11.06 12.06
N GLY A 254 -12.29 -10.88 13.37
CA GLY A 254 -13.49 -11.40 14.03
C GLY A 254 -14.74 -10.54 13.81
N MET A 255 -14.61 -9.23 13.65
CA MET A 255 -15.75 -8.32 13.43
C MET A 255 -16.19 -8.22 11.97
N LEU A 256 -15.25 -8.38 11.04
CA LEU A 256 -15.54 -8.47 9.62
C LEU A 256 -15.98 -9.92 9.39
N ASN A 257 -17.28 -10.17 9.18
CA ASN A 257 -17.88 -11.50 8.95
C ASN A 257 -17.43 -12.11 7.60
N ILE A 258 -16.14 -12.00 7.29
CA ILE A 258 -15.45 -12.51 6.13
C ILE A 258 -15.12 -13.97 6.49
N ARG A 259 -16.13 -14.82 6.37
CA ARG A 259 -16.03 -16.28 6.63
C ARG A 259 -14.98 -16.99 5.75
N GLN A 260 -14.43 -16.29 4.76
CA GLN A 260 -13.43 -16.74 3.81
C GLN A 260 -12.08 -16.03 3.96
N TRP A 261 -11.72 -15.53 5.16
CA TRP A 261 -10.29 -15.49 5.45
C TRP A 261 -9.84 -16.95 5.39
N VAL A 262 -9.22 -17.30 4.25
CA VAL A 262 -8.39 -18.49 4.11
C VAL A 262 -7.61 -18.52 5.40
N VAL A 263 -7.86 -19.57 6.20
CA VAL A 263 -7.08 -19.89 7.39
C VAL A 263 -5.65 -19.54 7.01
N PHE A 264 -5.12 -18.45 7.58
CA PHE A 264 -3.72 -18.13 7.36
C PHE A 264 -3.04 -19.43 7.75
N PRO A 265 -2.33 -20.09 6.81
CA PRO A 265 -1.63 -21.31 7.18
C PRO A 265 -0.86 -20.92 8.44
N GLU A 266 -0.98 -21.70 9.52
CA GLU A 266 -0.30 -21.42 10.79
C GLU A 266 1.26 -21.34 10.62
N HIS A 267 1.74 -21.53 9.38
CA HIS A 267 3.11 -21.49 8.91
C HIS A 267 3.43 -20.36 7.91
N ASP A 268 2.47 -19.51 7.51
CA ASP A 268 2.80 -18.35 6.67
C ASP A 268 3.21 -17.19 7.57
N GLU A 269 4.41 -17.32 8.12
CA GLU A 269 5.02 -16.37 9.04
C GLU A 269 5.16 -15.01 8.34
N SER A 270 4.32 -14.05 8.72
CA SER A 270 4.57 -12.66 8.38
C SER A 270 5.96 -12.27 8.87
N GLU A 271 6.79 -11.76 7.97
CA GLU A 271 8.13 -11.35 8.34
C GLU A 271 8.08 -9.96 8.98
N ARG A 272 8.90 -9.76 10.01
CA ARG A 272 9.11 -8.45 10.64
C ARG A 272 10.47 -7.92 10.28
N MET A 273 10.56 -6.62 10.10
CA MET A 273 11.82 -5.95 9.78
C MET A 273 11.82 -4.54 10.36
N THR A 274 12.98 -4.11 10.82
CA THR A 274 13.18 -2.76 11.34
C THR A 274 13.75 -1.87 10.25
N LEU A 275 12.95 -0.91 9.77
CA LEU A 275 13.35 0.20 8.93
C LEU A 275 14.12 1.24 9.76
N PRO A 276 15.33 1.65 9.36
CA PRO A 276 15.91 2.89 9.86
C PRO A 276 15.02 4.03 9.39
N LEU A 277 14.68 4.94 10.30
CA LEU A 277 14.05 6.20 9.95
C LEU A 277 15.17 7.23 9.87
N ASP A 278 15.51 7.65 8.65
CA ASP A 278 16.40 8.81 8.52
C ASP A 278 15.73 10.06 9.09
N ALA A 279 16.52 11.02 9.55
CA ALA A 279 16.04 12.28 10.10
C ALA A 279 15.18 13.05 9.07
N ASP A 280 15.48 12.88 7.78
CA ASP A 280 14.74 13.44 6.66
C ASP A 280 13.65 12.46 6.18
N LEU A 281 12.66 12.25 7.06
CA LEU A 281 11.49 11.38 6.86
C LEU A 281 10.69 11.64 5.58
N ASP A 282 10.84 12.81 4.97
CA ASP A 282 10.15 13.18 3.73
C ASP A 282 10.78 12.56 2.47
N SER A 283 11.96 11.95 2.60
CA SER A 283 12.75 11.42 1.47
C SER A 283 12.20 10.13 0.85
N TYR A 284 11.25 9.48 1.50
CA TYR A 284 10.78 8.18 1.08
C TYR A 284 9.60 8.24 0.10
N SER A 285 9.65 7.39 -0.93
CA SER A 285 8.67 7.24 -2.01
C SER A 285 8.25 5.79 -2.19
N LEU A 286 7.23 5.53 -3.03
CA LEU A 286 6.82 4.18 -3.44
C LEU A 286 7.99 3.36 -3.99
N GLY A 287 8.95 4.02 -4.64
CA GLY A 287 10.17 3.40 -5.14
C GLY A 287 11.28 3.24 -4.11
N SER A 288 11.19 3.79 -2.89
CA SER A 288 12.35 3.91 -2.00
C SER A 288 12.63 2.68 -1.13
N LEU A 289 11.62 1.84 -0.81
CA LEU A 289 11.80 0.74 0.15
C LEU A 289 12.27 -0.55 -0.51
N TRP A 290 13.52 -0.88 -0.23
CA TRP A 290 14.18 -2.07 -0.76
C TRP A 290 14.89 -2.82 0.35
N GLN A 291 14.73 -4.13 0.31
CA GLN A 291 15.46 -5.04 1.14
C GLN A 291 16.45 -5.82 0.27
N VAL A 292 17.68 -5.92 0.74
CA VAL A 292 18.64 -6.87 0.19
C VAL A 292 18.44 -8.21 0.88
N TYR A 293 18.25 -9.24 0.07
CA TYR A 293 18.22 -10.62 0.49
C TYR A 293 19.45 -11.33 -0.08
N GLN A 294 20.26 -11.91 0.80
CA GLN A 294 21.29 -12.88 0.41
C GLN A 294 20.75 -14.28 0.74
N PRO A 295 20.50 -15.15 -0.26
CA PRO A 295 20.11 -16.51 -0.01
C PRO A 295 21.23 -17.22 0.72
N ARG A 296 20.83 -17.98 1.72
CA ARG A 296 21.70 -18.76 2.58
C ARG A 296 22.53 -19.75 1.74
N ALA A 297 23.84 -19.82 1.96
CA ALA A 297 24.58 -21.06 1.71
C ALA A 297 24.07 -22.12 2.70
N ALA A 298 23.75 -23.33 2.25
CA ALA A 298 22.96 -24.32 3.01
C ALA A 298 23.50 -24.76 4.39
N SER A 299 24.66 -24.26 4.86
CA SER A 299 25.38 -24.75 6.04
C SER A 299 25.24 -23.95 7.36
N ASP A 300 24.72 -22.71 7.37
CA ASP A 300 24.86 -21.85 8.57
C ASP A 300 23.65 -21.84 9.52
N SER A 301 23.90 -21.72 10.83
CA SER A 301 22.94 -21.88 11.96
C SER A 301 21.75 -20.88 12.02
N PRO A 302 20.51 -21.30 12.38
CA PRO A 302 19.26 -20.51 12.38
C PRO A 302 19.20 -19.19 13.18
N LEU A 303 20.04 -19.00 14.19
CA LEU A 303 19.83 -17.94 15.20
C LEU A 303 20.65 -16.65 14.97
N LYS A 304 21.56 -16.62 13.99
CA LYS A 304 22.32 -15.39 13.62
C LYS A 304 21.62 -14.53 12.55
N HIS A 305 20.51 -15.02 11.98
CA HIS A 305 19.89 -14.52 10.75
C HIS A 305 19.15 -13.18 10.83
N LEU A 306 18.86 -12.68 12.03
CA LEU A 306 18.16 -11.39 12.20
C LEU A 306 19.09 -10.17 12.12
N ARG A 307 20.42 -10.35 12.14
CA ARG A 307 21.39 -9.23 12.26
C ARG A 307 22.03 -8.74 10.96
N GLU A 308 21.90 -9.43 9.84
CA GLU A 308 22.61 -9.05 8.59
C GLU A 308 21.67 -8.80 7.39
N ARG A 309 20.42 -8.37 7.63
CA ARG A 309 19.60 -7.75 6.58
C ARG A 309 20.02 -6.28 6.46
N GLY A 310 20.88 -5.99 5.49
CA GLY A 310 21.33 -4.63 5.19
C GLY A 310 20.28 -3.83 4.40
N TRP A 311 20.07 -2.58 4.79
CA TRP A 311 19.26 -1.61 4.06
C TRP A 311 20.12 -0.90 3.01
N ILE A 312 19.64 -0.77 1.76
CA ILE A 312 20.25 0.09 0.73
C ILE A 312 19.59 1.48 0.76
N GLU A 313 19.44 2.08 1.93
CA GLU A 313 18.95 3.47 2.00
C GLU A 313 20.07 4.51 1.87
N THR A 314 21.34 4.10 1.83
CA THR A 314 22.48 5.03 1.89
C THR A 314 23.46 4.98 0.72
N MET A 315 23.18 4.24 -0.35
CA MET A 315 23.96 4.39 -1.59
C MET A 315 23.24 5.32 -2.57
N GLY A 316 23.06 6.57 -2.14
CA GLY A 316 22.96 7.73 -3.05
C GLY A 316 24.27 8.01 -3.79
N GLN A 317 25.30 7.19 -3.56
CA GLN A 317 26.43 7.04 -4.46
C GLN A 317 26.11 5.91 -5.42
N ASN A 318 26.31 6.19 -6.71
CA ASN A 318 26.33 5.26 -7.84
C ASN A 318 27.34 4.10 -7.66
N VAL A 319 27.33 3.38 -6.54
CA VAL A 319 27.90 2.05 -6.46
C VAL A 319 26.93 1.20 -7.26
N ALA A 320 27.14 1.20 -8.57
CA ALA A 320 26.41 0.38 -9.48
C ALA A 320 26.43 -1.03 -8.88
N ILE A 321 25.25 -1.61 -8.64
CA ILE A 321 25.14 -3.03 -8.28
C ILE A 321 25.90 -3.88 -9.31
N ALA A 322 26.11 -3.35 -10.53
CA ALA A 322 26.99 -3.86 -11.56
C ALA A 322 28.47 -4.07 -11.15
N GLU A 323 29.02 -3.33 -10.18
CA GLU A 323 30.38 -3.52 -9.65
C GLU A 323 30.46 -4.57 -8.54
N LEU A 324 29.34 -4.83 -7.85
CA LEU A 324 29.24 -5.97 -6.94
C LEU A 324 29.12 -7.23 -7.81
N GLN A 325 30.25 -7.81 -8.21
CA GLN A 325 30.36 -9.12 -8.88
C GLN A 325 29.82 -10.31 -8.05
N VAL A 326 28.99 -10.05 -7.04
CA VAL A 326 28.34 -11.07 -6.24
C VAL A 326 27.11 -11.52 -7.01
N SER A 327 27.22 -12.64 -7.71
CA SER A 327 26.17 -13.30 -8.49
C SER A 327 24.90 -13.70 -7.69
N GLU A 328 24.78 -13.31 -6.42
CA GLU A 328 23.76 -13.81 -5.49
C GLU A 328 23.13 -12.71 -4.60
N ILE A 329 23.14 -11.44 -5.02
CA ILE A 329 22.35 -10.41 -4.33
C ILE A 329 20.95 -10.40 -4.93
N PHE A 330 19.95 -10.68 -4.09
CA PHE A 330 18.53 -10.62 -4.47
C PHE A 330 17.94 -9.34 -3.87
N LEU A 331 17.23 -8.60 -4.71
CA LEU A 331 16.50 -7.41 -4.28
C LEU A 331 15.04 -7.79 -4.07
N GLU A 332 14.48 -7.36 -2.95
CA GLU A 332 13.05 -7.46 -2.64
C GLU A 332 12.47 -6.05 -2.48
N ARG A 333 11.34 -5.80 -3.12
CA ARG A 333 10.63 -4.52 -3.04
C ARG A 333 9.56 -4.60 -1.96
N LEU A 334 9.54 -3.64 -1.04
CA LEU A 334 8.45 -3.47 -0.09
C LEU A 334 7.40 -2.50 -0.67
N CYS A 335 6.14 -2.93 -0.68
CA CYS A 335 4.95 -2.20 -1.11
C CYS A 335 4.05 -1.98 0.12
N GLY A 336 2.97 -1.20 0.06
CA GLY A 336 2.10 -0.92 1.22
C GLY A 336 2.47 0.37 1.95
N TRP A 337 2.75 1.43 1.20
CA TRP A 337 3.35 2.66 1.72
C TRP A 337 2.43 3.44 2.65
N SER A 338 1.12 3.31 2.46
CA SER A 338 0.11 3.94 3.32
C SER A 338 0.33 3.62 4.81
N CYS A 339 0.74 2.39 5.15
CA CYS A 339 1.10 1.98 6.51
C CYS A 339 2.25 2.82 7.08
N VAL A 340 3.30 2.99 6.28
CA VAL A 340 4.53 3.68 6.69
C VAL A 340 4.29 5.18 6.85
N LEU A 341 3.69 5.83 5.86
CA LEU A 341 3.39 7.27 5.91
C LEU A 341 2.54 7.62 7.11
N ARG A 342 1.57 6.77 7.41
CA ARG A 342 0.73 6.93 8.57
C ARG A 342 1.53 6.79 9.87
N ALA A 343 2.37 5.76 9.99
CA ALA A 343 3.27 5.62 11.12
C ALA A 343 4.15 6.87 11.28
N GLN A 344 4.66 7.42 10.18
CA GLN A 344 5.43 8.67 10.16
C GLN A 344 4.62 9.90 10.61
N GLN A 345 3.38 10.07 10.14
CA GLN A 345 2.50 11.16 10.56
C GLN A 345 2.22 11.10 12.07
N ASN A 346 1.99 9.88 12.61
CA ASN A 346 1.82 9.67 14.04
C ASN A 346 3.08 10.07 14.84
N ILE A 347 4.27 9.78 14.30
CA ILE A 347 5.55 10.21 14.92
C ILE A 347 5.63 11.73 14.96
N GLN A 348 5.34 12.41 13.86
CA GLN A 348 5.40 13.88 13.79
C GLN A 348 4.43 14.51 14.78
N TRP A 349 3.20 14.00 14.86
CA TRP A 349 2.19 14.48 15.82
C TRP A 349 2.60 14.25 17.28
N THR A 350 3.21 13.10 17.57
CA THR A 350 3.73 12.77 18.90
C THR A 350 4.90 13.68 19.28
N LYS A 351 5.83 13.95 18.35
CA LYS A 351 6.95 14.89 18.55
C LYS A 351 6.43 16.30 18.87
N GLN A 352 5.42 16.79 18.15
CA GLN A 352 4.80 18.10 18.40
C GLN A 352 4.09 18.17 19.77
N SER A 353 3.53 17.04 20.23
CA SER A 353 2.86 16.96 21.54
C SER A 353 3.87 16.88 22.69
N LEU A 354 4.99 16.17 22.49
CA LEU A 354 6.05 16.00 23.50
C LEU A 354 6.98 17.20 23.59
N SER A 355 7.27 17.94 22.51
CA SER A 355 8.15 19.12 22.57
C SER A 355 7.61 20.20 23.52
N LYS A 356 6.30 20.22 23.76
CA LYS A 356 5.65 21.13 24.73
C LYS A 356 5.86 20.70 26.19
N LYS A 357 6.24 19.44 26.44
CA LYS A 357 6.50 18.87 27.77
C LYS A 357 8.00 18.61 27.89
N ALA A 358 8.74 19.62 28.34
CA ALA A 358 10.21 19.67 28.41
C ALA A 358 10.89 18.58 29.28
N LEU A 359 10.77 17.30 28.90
CA LEU A 359 11.57 16.19 29.42
C LEU A 359 12.61 15.80 28.36
N GLY A 360 13.86 15.74 28.81
CA GLY A 360 15.05 15.73 27.96
C GLY A 360 15.12 14.60 26.93
N HIS A 361 15.74 14.96 25.80
CA HIS A 361 16.20 14.11 24.67
C HIS A 361 15.14 13.37 23.82
N PRO A 362 14.23 14.10 23.14
CA PRO A 362 13.30 13.53 22.15
C PRO A 362 13.99 13.00 20.86
N ASN A 363 15.28 13.24 20.65
CA ASN A 363 15.97 12.91 19.40
C ASN A 363 16.44 11.45 19.30
N GLU A 364 16.40 10.66 20.36
CA GLU A 364 16.98 9.30 20.34
C GLU A 364 15.95 8.19 20.08
N LEU A 365 14.68 8.42 20.40
CA LEU A 365 13.61 7.39 20.40
C LEU A 365 12.96 7.11 19.03
N ALA A 366 13.26 7.88 17.98
CA ALA A 366 12.57 7.75 16.69
C ALA A 366 13.53 7.44 15.53
N LYS A 367 14.55 6.62 15.76
CA LYS A 367 15.53 6.23 14.72
C LYS A 367 15.12 5.00 13.92
N THR A 368 14.10 4.27 14.37
CA THR A 368 13.69 3.01 13.74
C THR A 368 12.18 2.83 13.76
N MET A 369 11.67 2.15 12.75
CA MET A 369 10.27 1.74 12.61
C MET A 369 10.22 0.26 12.26
N CYS A 370 9.46 -0.52 12.99
CA CYS A 370 9.17 -1.90 12.64
C CYS A 370 8.08 -1.94 11.58
N VAL A 371 8.29 -2.76 10.55
CA VAL A 371 7.28 -3.12 9.56
C VAL A 371 7.07 -4.62 9.56
N GLN A 372 5.81 -5.00 9.41
CA GLN A 372 5.40 -6.36 9.16
C GLN A 372 4.98 -6.46 7.70
N PHE A 373 5.50 -7.45 6.99
CA PHE A 373 5.17 -7.63 5.59
C PHE A 373 4.94 -9.10 5.23
N ARG A 374 4.40 -9.31 4.03
CA ARG A 374 4.17 -10.64 3.46
C ARG A 374 4.48 -10.65 1.97
N ALA A 375 5.04 -11.74 1.48
CA ALA A 375 5.25 -11.92 0.05
C ALA A 375 3.91 -11.81 -0.72
N THR A 376 3.96 -11.17 -1.88
CA THR A 376 2.81 -11.08 -2.79
C THR A 376 3.23 -11.45 -4.21
N ASN A 377 2.32 -12.12 -4.92
CA ASN A 377 2.46 -12.47 -6.33
C ASN A 377 1.73 -11.47 -7.24
N SER A 378 1.20 -10.37 -6.70
CA SER A 378 0.55 -9.33 -7.49
C SER A 378 1.51 -8.74 -8.53
N SER A 379 0.97 -8.40 -9.70
CA SER A 379 1.70 -7.64 -10.71
C SER A 379 2.04 -6.22 -10.19
N LEU A 380 3.04 -5.55 -10.77
CA LEU A 380 3.33 -4.16 -10.37
C LEU A 380 2.12 -3.24 -10.59
N LEU A 381 1.39 -3.44 -11.69
CA LEU A 381 0.18 -2.68 -11.98
C LEU A 381 -0.88 -2.85 -10.89
N GLU A 382 -1.16 -4.08 -10.45
CA GLU A 382 -2.09 -4.33 -9.34
C GLU A 382 -1.62 -3.66 -8.05
N ILE A 383 -0.31 -3.74 -7.75
CA ILE A 383 0.25 -3.06 -6.57
C ILE A 383 0.01 -1.55 -6.68
N CYS A 384 0.34 -0.91 -7.81
CA CYS A 384 0.11 0.52 -7.99
C CYS A 384 -1.37 0.90 -7.81
N VAL A 385 -2.30 0.12 -8.37
CA VAL A 385 -3.75 0.35 -8.20
C VAL A 385 -4.14 0.30 -6.72
N GLN A 386 -3.63 -0.68 -6.00
CA GLN A 386 -3.93 -0.93 -4.60
C GLN A 386 -3.34 0.16 -3.67
N GLU A 387 -2.13 0.65 -3.97
CA GLU A 387 -1.51 1.78 -3.27
C GLU A 387 -2.27 3.08 -3.52
N LEU A 388 -2.62 3.36 -4.79
CA LEU A 388 -3.40 4.53 -5.15
C LEU A 388 -4.78 4.51 -4.50
N PHE A 389 -5.45 3.35 -4.47
CA PHE A 389 -6.71 3.20 -3.76
C PHE A 389 -6.56 3.54 -2.27
N GLY A 390 -5.55 2.97 -1.59
CA GLY A 390 -5.30 3.26 -0.18
C GLY A 390 -5.00 4.73 0.09
N ALA A 391 -4.17 5.36 -0.74
CA ALA A 391 -3.82 6.78 -0.61
C ALA A 391 -5.03 7.70 -0.84
N PHE A 392 -5.81 7.45 -1.89
CA PHE A 392 -7.03 8.22 -2.17
C PHE A 392 -8.12 7.98 -1.11
N LEU A 393 -8.23 6.77 -0.57
CA LEU A 393 -9.15 6.48 0.53
C LEU A 393 -8.79 7.26 1.80
N ALA A 394 -7.49 7.34 2.14
CA ALA A 394 -7.02 8.14 3.26
C ALA A 394 -7.34 9.63 3.06
N SER A 395 -7.08 10.15 1.85
CA SER A 395 -7.43 11.54 1.50
C SER A 395 -8.93 11.80 1.56
N LEU A 396 -9.75 10.87 1.07
CA LEU A 396 -11.21 10.95 1.11
C LEU A 396 -11.73 10.96 2.55
N GLN A 397 -11.11 10.20 3.46
CA GLN A 397 -11.47 10.24 4.87
C GLN A 397 -11.13 11.59 5.50
N MET A 398 -9.97 12.18 5.18
CA MET A 398 -9.58 13.51 5.67
C MET A 398 -10.54 14.61 5.19
N GLU A 399 -10.98 14.56 3.93
CA GLU A 399 -11.88 15.57 3.34
C GLU A 399 -13.37 15.35 3.65
N GLY A 400 -13.77 14.09 3.80
CA GLY A 400 -15.15 13.65 4.02
C GLY A 400 -15.58 13.64 5.48
N GLY A 401 -14.63 13.55 6.42
CA GLY A 401 -14.90 13.69 7.83
C GLY A 401 -15.49 15.07 8.11
N HIS A 402 -16.72 15.11 8.62
CA HIS A 402 -17.26 16.33 9.23
C HIS A 402 -16.20 16.89 10.18
N GLN A 403 -15.74 18.11 9.91
CA GLN A 403 -15.05 19.00 10.85
C GLN A 403 -15.97 19.36 12.04
N ASP A 404 -16.73 18.40 12.57
CA ASP A 404 -17.31 18.52 13.90
C ASP A 404 -16.13 18.46 14.86
N ASN A 405 -15.46 19.61 15.04
CA ASN A 405 -14.44 19.99 16.01
C ASN A 405 -14.03 18.88 16.98
N CYS A 406 -13.49 17.79 16.44
CA CYS A 406 -12.89 16.74 17.22
C CYS A 406 -11.54 17.31 17.61
N ALA A 407 -11.56 18.10 18.69
CA ALA A 407 -10.54 17.93 19.71
C ALA A 407 -10.26 16.41 19.83
N PRO A 408 -9.03 15.98 20.15
CA PRO A 408 -8.75 14.59 20.47
C PRO A 408 -9.57 14.21 21.69
N VAL A 409 -10.86 13.94 21.49
CA VAL A 409 -11.77 13.50 22.52
C VAL A 409 -11.22 12.14 22.85
N GLN A 410 -10.76 12.01 24.09
CA GLN A 410 -10.55 10.74 24.77
C GLN A 410 -11.91 10.03 24.83
N THR A 411 -12.44 9.64 23.69
CA THR A 411 -13.70 8.92 23.60
C THR A 411 -13.37 7.52 24.05
N THR A 412 -13.88 7.19 25.23
CA THR A 412 -14.27 5.83 25.59
C THR A 412 -14.77 5.12 24.34
N PHE A 413 -14.06 4.06 23.96
CA PHE A 413 -14.31 3.33 22.74
C PHE A 413 -15.71 2.70 22.82
N ASP A 414 -16.65 3.15 22.01
CA ASP A 414 -18.01 2.63 21.98
C ASP A 414 -18.08 1.47 20.97
N VAL A 415 -18.49 0.29 21.46
CA VAL A 415 -18.71 -0.92 20.64
C VAL A 415 -19.60 -0.63 19.43
N ARG A 416 -20.59 0.27 19.55
CA ARG A 416 -21.46 0.63 18.43
C ARG A 416 -20.71 1.38 17.32
N GLN A 417 -19.72 2.20 17.67
CA GLN A 417 -18.89 2.90 16.69
C GLN A 417 -17.99 1.90 15.96
N LEU A 418 -17.46 0.91 16.67
CA LEU A 418 -16.72 -0.19 16.05
C LEU A 418 -17.58 -1.00 15.10
N GLU A 419 -18.78 -1.41 15.50
CA GLU A 419 -19.71 -2.15 14.63
C GLU A 419 -20.02 -1.35 13.36
N LYS A 420 -20.32 -0.05 13.49
CA LYS A 420 -20.55 0.84 12.34
C LYS A 420 -19.31 0.93 11.44
N ARG A 421 -18.12 1.00 12.04
CA ARG A 421 -16.86 1.05 11.30
C ARG A 421 -16.54 -0.28 10.61
N ALA A 422 -16.80 -1.41 11.25
CA ALA A 422 -16.68 -2.75 10.67
C ALA A 422 -17.63 -2.93 9.49
N GLN A 423 -18.88 -2.46 9.60
CA GLN A 423 -19.82 -2.44 8.47
C GLN A 423 -19.30 -1.57 7.31
N THR A 424 -18.70 -0.42 7.62
CA THR A 424 -18.12 0.46 6.61
C THR A 424 -16.93 -0.20 5.92
N ILE A 425 -16.01 -0.81 6.68
CA ILE A 425 -14.85 -1.55 6.14
C ILE A 425 -15.31 -2.73 5.29
N ASN A 426 -16.30 -3.51 5.74
CA ASN A 426 -16.87 -4.62 4.98
C ASN A 426 -17.47 -4.13 3.64
N ALA A 427 -18.24 -3.04 3.66
CA ALA A 427 -18.83 -2.50 2.45
C ALA A 427 -17.76 -2.00 1.46
N ILE A 428 -16.72 -1.33 1.95
CA ILE A 428 -15.60 -0.85 1.12
C ILE A 428 -14.78 -2.04 0.59
N SER A 429 -14.58 -3.08 1.40
CA SER A 429 -13.88 -4.31 0.99
C SER A 429 -14.61 -5.01 -0.15
N GLN A 430 -15.93 -5.15 -0.05
CA GLN A 430 -16.77 -5.71 -1.12
C GLN A 430 -16.72 -4.88 -2.40
N ILE A 431 -16.68 -3.54 -2.30
CA ILE A 431 -16.51 -2.66 -3.46
C ILE A 431 -15.14 -2.88 -4.10
N PHE A 432 -14.08 -2.98 -3.29
CA PHE A 432 -12.72 -3.16 -3.75
C PHE A 432 -12.55 -4.47 -4.53
N SER A 433 -12.95 -5.60 -3.93
CA SER A 433 -12.83 -6.90 -4.59
C SER A 433 -13.83 -7.06 -5.73
N GLY A 434 -15.06 -6.54 -5.57
CA GLY A 434 -16.09 -6.53 -6.61
C GLY A 434 -15.75 -5.66 -7.83
N SER A 435 -14.85 -4.69 -7.69
CA SER A 435 -14.34 -3.87 -8.79
C SER A 435 -13.10 -4.46 -9.47
N GLY A 436 -12.59 -5.61 -9.01
CA GLY A 436 -11.41 -6.26 -9.60
C GLY A 436 -10.06 -5.68 -9.17
N LEU A 437 -10.01 -4.89 -8.10
CA LEU A 437 -8.76 -4.26 -7.63
C LEU A 437 -7.81 -5.23 -6.92
N GLY A 438 -8.31 -6.35 -6.42
CA GLY A 438 -7.52 -7.37 -5.72
C GLY A 438 -8.38 -8.38 -4.97
N SER A 439 -7.73 -9.23 -4.17
CA SER A 439 -8.42 -10.16 -3.28
C SER A 439 -9.03 -9.44 -2.06
N ASP A 440 -9.89 -10.14 -1.31
CA ASP A 440 -10.42 -9.61 -0.03
C ASP A 440 -9.30 -9.34 0.99
N ALA A 441 -8.21 -10.11 0.98
CA ALA A 441 -7.05 -9.86 1.84
C ALA A 441 -6.34 -8.55 1.44
N ASP A 442 -6.16 -8.33 0.14
CA ASP A 442 -5.58 -7.08 -0.39
C ASP A 442 -6.43 -5.87 -0.03
N ALA A 443 -7.76 -6.02 -0.11
CA ALA A 443 -8.69 -4.98 0.29
C ALA A 443 -8.42 -4.52 1.73
N ILE A 444 -8.25 -5.47 2.65
CA ILE A 444 -8.02 -5.17 4.07
C ILE A 444 -6.68 -4.47 4.28
N TYR A 445 -5.63 -4.92 3.60
CA TYR A 445 -4.30 -4.28 3.67
C TYR A 445 -4.32 -2.85 3.12
N CYS A 446 -5.16 -2.54 2.14
CA CYS A 446 -5.31 -1.18 1.63
C CYS A 446 -6.24 -0.30 2.48
N ILE A 447 -7.34 -0.87 2.98
CA ILE A 447 -8.43 -0.14 3.63
C ILE A 447 -8.10 0.20 5.08
N LEU A 448 -7.55 -0.74 5.87
CA LEU A 448 -7.30 -0.50 7.29
C LEU A 448 -6.33 0.66 7.53
N PRO A 449 -5.14 0.71 6.90
CA PRO A 449 -4.20 1.81 7.11
C PRO A 449 -4.74 3.15 6.62
N ALA A 450 -5.69 3.14 5.68
CA ALA A 450 -6.31 4.35 5.15
C ALA A 450 -7.45 4.87 6.02
N LEU A 451 -8.25 3.99 6.65
CA LEU A 451 -9.46 4.38 7.41
C LEU A 451 -9.22 4.58 8.90
N GLU A 452 -8.12 4.09 9.41
CA GLU A 452 -7.79 4.22 10.80
C GLU A 452 -7.27 5.66 10.99
N ASN A 453 -8.01 6.61 11.54
CA ASN A 453 -7.40 7.94 11.86
C ASN A 453 -7.08 8.05 13.35
N ARG A 454 -7.18 6.94 14.06
CA ARG A 454 -6.99 6.84 15.50
C ARG A 454 -6.33 5.51 15.76
N GLN A 455 -5.12 5.53 16.33
CA GLN A 455 -4.57 4.37 17.00
C GLN A 455 -5.67 3.83 17.92
N ILE A 456 -5.99 2.54 17.80
CA ILE A 456 -6.52 1.84 18.98
C ILE A 456 -5.53 2.21 20.08
N GLY A 457 -6.03 2.73 21.20
CA GLY A 457 -5.16 3.22 22.26
C GLY A 457 -4.30 2.11 22.84
N ASP A 458 -3.81 2.30 24.06
CA ASP A 458 -2.99 1.29 24.70
C ASP A 458 -3.62 -0.12 24.65
N LEU A 459 -2.79 -1.16 24.68
CA LEU A 459 -3.18 -2.57 24.56
C LEU A 459 -4.37 -2.92 25.47
N ASP A 460 -4.38 -2.34 26.67
CA ASP A 460 -5.45 -2.40 27.64
C ASP A 460 -6.81 -1.96 27.11
N GLN A 461 -6.83 -0.88 26.34
CA GLN A 461 -8.04 -0.39 25.66
C GLN A 461 -8.48 -1.38 24.58
N GLY A 462 -7.54 -1.91 23.79
CA GLY A 462 -7.80 -2.98 22.82
C GLY A 462 -8.47 -4.20 23.45
N ILE A 463 -8.03 -4.64 24.61
CA ILE A 463 -8.60 -5.81 25.28
C ILE A 463 -9.92 -5.50 25.98
N SER A 464 -10.08 -4.28 26.49
CA SER A 464 -11.38 -3.81 26.97
C SER A 464 -12.44 -3.81 25.86
N ILE A 465 -12.04 -3.40 24.64
CA ILE A 465 -12.85 -3.48 23.43
C ILE A 465 -13.19 -4.93 23.09
N VAL A 466 -12.19 -5.82 23.05
CA VAL A 466 -12.40 -7.26 22.80
C VAL A 466 -13.40 -7.84 23.79
N SER A 467 -13.20 -7.59 25.09
CA SER A 467 -14.10 -8.07 26.15
C SER A 467 -15.52 -7.57 25.97
N SER A 468 -15.71 -6.26 25.74
CA SER A 468 -17.04 -5.67 25.57
C SER A 468 -17.73 -6.13 24.28
N THR A 469 -16.97 -6.37 23.22
CA THR A 469 -17.46 -6.93 21.96
C THR A 469 -17.91 -8.39 22.16
N CYS A 470 -17.09 -9.22 22.80
CA CYS A 470 -17.47 -10.60 23.15
C CYS A 470 -18.73 -10.63 24.03
N ASP A 471 -18.84 -9.75 25.03
CA ASP A 471 -20.04 -9.65 25.87
C ASP A 471 -21.29 -9.24 25.06
N SER A 472 -21.13 -8.40 24.04
CA SER A 472 -22.22 -8.01 23.11
C SER A 472 -22.66 -9.19 22.23
N LEU A 473 -21.71 -9.93 21.66
CA LEU A 473 -21.97 -11.11 20.81
C LEU A 473 -22.63 -12.24 21.62
N LEU A 474 -22.17 -12.47 22.85
CA LEU A 474 -22.80 -13.45 23.75
C LEU A 474 -24.26 -13.09 24.05
N LYS A 475 -24.59 -11.79 24.20
CA LYS A 475 -25.99 -11.33 24.36
C LYS A 475 -26.84 -11.58 23.12
N ARG A 476 -26.24 -11.61 21.93
CA ARG A 476 -26.90 -11.96 20.65
C ARG A 476 -26.90 -13.47 20.37
N SER A 477 -26.33 -14.28 21.26
CA SER A 477 -26.14 -15.73 21.09
C SER A 477 -25.19 -16.11 19.94
N GLU A 478 -24.27 -15.22 19.56
CA GLU A 478 -23.24 -15.42 18.53
C GLU A 478 -21.94 -15.95 19.17
N SER A 479 -21.98 -17.11 19.84
CA SER A 479 -20.85 -17.60 20.66
C SER A 479 -19.61 -17.95 19.83
N THR A 480 -19.79 -18.45 18.61
CA THR A 480 -18.67 -18.82 17.72
C THR A 480 -17.84 -17.60 17.32
N GLU A 481 -18.49 -16.47 17.01
CA GLU A 481 -17.79 -15.24 16.64
C GLU A 481 -17.07 -14.65 17.86
N ALA A 482 -17.72 -14.68 19.03
CA ALA A 482 -17.09 -14.27 20.30
C ALA A 482 -15.86 -15.12 20.62
N LEU A 483 -15.94 -16.44 20.40
CA LEU A 483 -14.84 -17.39 20.62
C LEU A 483 -13.66 -17.06 19.72
N THR A 484 -13.89 -16.89 18.41
CA THR A 484 -12.84 -16.54 17.45
C THR A 484 -12.16 -15.22 17.81
N ILE A 485 -12.92 -14.20 18.20
CA ILE A 485 -12.35 -12.92 18.65
C ILE A 485 -11.46 -13.10 19.89
N ALA A 486 -11.93 -13.84 20.89
CA ALA A 486 -11.18 -14.06 22.12
C ALA A 486 -9.90 -14.89 21.88
N GLU A 487 -9.98 -15.95 21.08
CA GLU A 487 -8.82 -16.77 20.71
C GLU A 487 -7.78 -15.98 19.93
N THR A 488 -8.22 -15.15 18.98
CA THR A 488 -7.29 -14.32 18.21
C THR A 488 -6.63 -13.25 19.07
N ALA A 489 -7.35 -12.68 20.04
CA ALA A 489 -6.77 -11.75 21.02
C ALA A 489 -5.72 -12.45 21.92
N ILE A 490 -5.96 -13.70 22.31
CA ILE A 490 -5.00 -14.51 23.07
C ILE A 490 -3.76 -14.83 22.23
N LEU A 491 -3.93 -15.20 20.96
CA LEU A 491 -2.81 -15.47 20.05
C LEU A 491 -1.92 -14.24 19.85
N ALA A 492 -2.51 -13.05 19.73
CA ALA A 492 -1.76 -11.79 19.65
C ALA A 492 -1.00 -11.45 20.96
N LEU A 493 -1.33 -12.11 22.07
CA LEU A 493 -0.74 -11.91 23.40
C LEU A 493 0.09 -13.13 23.86
N ARG A 494 0.39 -14.09 22.96
CA ARG A 494 0.94 -15.40 23.30
C ARG A 494 2.30 -15.32 24.02
N ASP A 495 3.10 -14.30 23.70
CA ASP A 495 4.42 -14.07 24.27
C ASP A 495 4.47 -12.66 24.92
N PRO A 496 3.88 -12.50 26.13
CA PRO A 496 3.88 -11.20 26.80
C PRO A 496 5.29 -10.87 27.29
N GLU A 497 5.84 -9.76 26.80
CA GLU A 497 7.16 -9.26 27.21
C GLU A 497 7.06 -8.27 28.38
N THR A 498 5.88 -7.68 28.59
CA THR A 498 5.61 -6.69 29.62
C THR A 498 4.56 -7.18 30.61
N LYS A 499 4.64 -6.73 31.86
CA LYS A 499 3.62 -7.02 32.89
C LYS A 499 2.22 -6.56 32.48
N GLU A 500 2.13 -5.48 31.71
CA GLU A 500 0.87 -4.98 31.15
C GLU A 500 0.28 -5.98 30.17
N GLN A 501 1.09 -6.53 29.25
CA GLN A 501 0.70 -7.61 28.34
C GLN A 501 0.28 -8.89 29.10
N GLU A 502 0.95 -9.27 30.19
CA GLU A 502 0.54 -10.41 31.02
C GLU A 502 -0.85 -10.21 31.65
N GLN A 503 -1.13 -9.02 32.21
CA GLN A 503 -2.44 -8.69 32.77
C GLN A 503 -3.54 -8.66 31.71
N SER A 504 -3.17 -8.18 30.53
CA SER A 504 -3.96 -8.14 29.31
C SER A 504 -4.31 -9.54 28.81
N LEU A 505 -3.34 -10.46 28.76
CA LEU A 505 -3.53 -11.87 28.43
C LEU A 505 -4.45 -12.56 29.44
N ALA A 506 -4.25 -12.32 30.74
CA ALA A 506 -5.10 -12.86 31.79
C ALA A 506 -6.58 -12.41 31.65
N ARG A 507 -6.81 -11.15 31.25
CA ARG A 507 -8.15 -10.64 30.94
C ARG A 507 -8.75 -11.34 29.72
N ALA A 508 -7.99 -11.50 28.63
CA ALA A 508 -8.45 -12.19 27.43
C ALA A 508 -8.81 -13.67 27.72
N LEU A 509 -7.97 -14.38 28.48
CA LEU A 509 -8.25 -15.75 28.95
C LEU A 509 -9.51 -15.82 29.84
N SER A 510 -9.74 -14.81 30.67
CA SER A 510 -10.97 -14.70 31.46
C SER A 510 -12.21 -14.61 30.55
N VAL A 511 -12.15 -13.80 29.49
CA VAL A 511 -13.23 -13.68 28.48
C VAL A 511 -13.48 -15.02 27.79
N LEU A 512 -12.42 -15.68 27.32
CA LEU A 512 -12.51 -17.01 26.72
C LEU A 512 -13.21 -18.02 27.65
N SER A 513 -12.83 -18.05 28.92
CA SER A 513 -13.44 -18.94 29.91
C SER A 513 -14.93 -18.65 30.14
N LYS A 514 -15.36 -17.39 30.02
CA LYS A 514 -16.78 -17.00 30.11
C LYS A 514 -17.56 -17.51 28.90
N ILE A 515 -17.01 -17.36 27.70
CA ILE A 515 -17.60 -17.85 26.45
C ILE A 515 -17.80 -19.37 26.51
N GLN A 516 -16.76 -20.13 26.88
CA GLN A 516 -16.84 -21.59 27.01
C GLN A 516 -17.90 -22.03 28.04
N ARG A 517 -18.04 -21.33 29.17
CA ARG A 517 -19.11 -21.60 30.15
C ARG A 517 -20.50 -21.29 29.62
N PHE A 518 -20.64 -20.26 28.78
CA PHE A 518 -21.90 -19.92 28.13
C PHE A 518 -22.32 -21.03 27.17
N GLU A 519 -21.41 -21.53 26.34
CA GLU A 519 -21.66 -22.66 25.44
C GLU A 519 -22.08 -23.91 26.22
N MET A 520 -21.33 -24.31 27.25
CA MET A 520 -21.67 -25.46 28.09
C MET A 520 -23.04 -25.36 28.81
N ARG A 521 -23.55 -24.14 29.04
CA ARG A 521 -24.88 -23.93 29.64
C ARG A 521 -25.99 -24.04 28.59
N ASN A 522 -25.77 -23.50 27.41
CA ASN A 522 -26.76 -23.51 26.33
C ASN A 522 -26.88 -24.88 25.66
N ASP A 523 -25.81 -25.69 25.67
CA ASP A 523 -25.82 -27.06 25.13
C ASP A 523 -26.67 -28.05 25.96
N ARG A 524 -27.33 -27.57 27.04
CA ARG A 524 -28.16 -28.38 27.94
C ARG A 524 -29.66 -28.43 27.56
N GLY A 525 -30.08 -28.14 26.33
CA GLY A 525 -31.45 -28.50 25.92
C GLY A 525 -31.80 -28.43 24.42
N PRO A 526 -32.82 -29.16 23.95
CA PRO A 526 -33.25 -30.50 24.38
C PRO A 526 -32.39 -31.56 23.68
N ARG A 527 -32.19 -32.72 24.31
CA ARG A 527 -31.67 -33.91 23.63
C ARG A 527 -32.49 -34.15 22.36
N ILE A 528 -31.93 -33.83 21.19
CA ILE A 528 -32.35 -34.43 19.94
C ILE A 528 -32.18 -35.93 20.18
N ARG A 529 -33.30 -36.65 20.35
CA ARG A 529 -33.32 -38.11 20.30
C ARG A 529 -32.81 -38.48 18.92
N THR A 530 -31.51 -38.67 18.77
CA THR A 530 -30.96 -39.42 17.65
C THR A 530 -31.49 -40.84 17.79
N HIS A 531 -32.53 -41.15 17.02
CA HIS A 531 -32.93 -42.51 16.74
C HIS A 531 -31.84 -43.16 15.87
N TYR A 532 -30.67 -43.43 16.47
CA TYR A 532 -29.78 -44.46 15.93
C TYR A 532 -30.34 -45.81 16.37
N LYS A 533 -31.15 -46.42 15.50
CA LYS A 533 -31.45 -47.86 15.55
C LYS A 533 -30.12 -48.60 15.38
N SER A 534 -29.56 -49.10 16.47
CA SER A 534 -28.51 -50.12 16.38
C SER A 534 -29.12 -51.40 15.82
N LYS A 535 -28.51 -51.93 14.77
CA LYS A 535 -28.72 -53.31 14.32
C LYS A 535 -27.45 -54.09 14.64
N HIS A 536 -27.65 -55.10 15.49
CA HIS A 536 -26.92 -56.36 15.63
C HIS A 536 -25.64 -56.45 16.49
N PRO A 537 -25.38 -57.65 17.06
CA PRO A 537 -24.87 -57.81 18.41
C PRO A 537 -23.56 -58.62 18.51
N LEU A 538 -22.95 -58.52 19.69
CA LEU A 538 -22.26 -59.55 20.47
C LEU A 538 -21.61 -60.74 19.74
N SER A 539 -20.29 -60.87 19.90
CA SER A 539 -19.69 -62.09 20.47
C SER A 539 -18.24 -61.86 20.92
N GLY A 540 -17.91 -62.29 22.14
CA GLY A 540 -16.55 -62.76 22.47
C GLY A 540 -15.75 -61.96 23.50
N HIS A 541 -16.12 -62.08 24.78
CA HIS A 541 -15.16 -62.07 25.92
C HIS A 541 -14.19 -63.28 25.83
N PRO A 542 -13.08 -63.42 26.62
CA PRO A 542 -12.89 -62.83 27.95
C PRO A 542 -11.44 -62.43 28.36
N CYS A 543 -11.36 -61.93 29.60
CA CYS A 543 -10.25 -62.01 30.58
C CYS A 543 -9.20 -60.87 30.65
N ILE A 544 -9.37 -60.12 31.74
CA ILE A 544 -8.42 -59.31 32.52
C ILE A 544 -7.31 -60.25 33.09
N PRO A 545 -6.11 -59.76 33.49
CA PRO A 545 -5.98 -59.10 34.80
C PRO A 545 -5.21 -57.78 34.75
N ALA A 546 -5.57 -56.93 35.72
CA ALA A 546 -4.99 -55.64 36.02
C ALA A 546 -3.52 -55.73 36.47
N THR A 547 -2.72 -54.72 36.11
CA THR A 547 -1.66 -54.16 36.97
C THR A 547 -1.28 -52.74 36.54
N GLN A 548 -1.45 -51.81 37.49
CA GLN A 548 -0.67 -50.58 37.78
C GLN A 548 0.25 -49.98 36.69
N LYS A 549 -0.02 -48.73 36.29
CA LYS A 549 0.53 -47.51 36.93
C LYS A 549 -0.23 -46.27 36.47
#